data_AF-A0A0F9IEF0-F1
#
_entry.id   AF-A0A0F9IEF0-F1
#
_cell.length_a   1.000
_cell.length_b   1.000
_cell.length_c   1.000
_cell.angle_alpha   90.00
_cell.angle_beta   90.00
_cell.angle_gamma   90.00
#
_symmetry.space_group_name_H-M   'P 1'
#
loop_
_entity.id
_entity.type
_entity.pdbx_description
1 polymer ?
#
loop_
_entity_poly.entity_id
_entity_poly.type
_entity_poly.pdbx_seq_one_letter_code
_entity_poly.pdbx_strand_id
1 'polypeptide(L)'
;MDWQESALRVLALLESKDIKDRGALSASTQDLVALRYIASPAIMQRLQKLERSRWNLSRGRAEREFKNMIRSLVERPTPANFKTIKRRAERWLERWSFMAYRRGMAAAGVGDRKLTDADIQWLSGKWIATEMTFMKRLLRDARFGKISTLRALQRAKWFSNSLDSVFWAGLASSYPSKGTRIRWKLSRAEHCPDCIDLDARSKRQPFTIRTLPTTPRAGRTRCMANCKCRLEIVFIPKEASKRIKRLLGRESEEQMPELLVGA
;
A
#
# COMPACT_ATOMS: atom_id res chain seq x y z
N MET A 1 32.34 6.91 -11.71
CA MET A 1 31.58 5.77 -11.17
C MET A 1 30.12 5.98 -11.52
N ASP A 2 29.45 4.97 -12.07
CA ASP A 2 28.02 5.03 -12.37
C ASP A 2 27.22 5.05 -11.06
N TRP A 3 26.16 5.86 -10.97
CA TRP A 3 25.29 5.95 -9.79
C TRP A 3 24.62 4.61 -9.46
N GLN A 4 24.35 3.82 -10.49
CA GLN A 4 23.80 2.47 -10.31
C GLN A 4 24.80 1.57 -9.58
N GLU A 5 26.07 1.60 -10.00
CA GLU A 5 27.15 0.83 -9.38
C GLU A 5 27.40 1.27 -7.94
N SER A 6 27.45 2.58 -7.67
CA SER A 6 27.57 3.10 -6.31
C SER A 6 26.41 2.64 -5.42
N ALA A 7 25.17 2.69 -5.92
CA ALA A 7 24.00 2.23 -5.17
C ALA A 7 24.03 0.72 -4.90
N LEU A 8 24.46 -0.10 -5.87
CA LEU A 8 24.63 -1.54 -5.71
C LEU A 8 25.68 -1.87 -4.64
N ARG A 9 26.83 -1.17 -4.64
CA ARG A 9 27.87 -1.34 -3.61
C ARG A 9 27.35 -1.01 -2.22
N VAL A 10 26.63 0.11 -2.06
CA VAL A 10 26.05 0.51 -0.77
C VAL A 10 24.99 -0.49 -0.30
N LEU A 11 24.14 -0.98 -1.21
CA LEU A 11 23.16 -2.02 -0.88
C LEU A 11 23.84 -3.32 -0.41
N ALA A 12 24.89 -3.76 -1.09
CA ALA A 12 25.64 -4.96 -0.71
C ALA A 12 26.22 -4.83 0.71
N LEU A 13 26.74 -3.66 1.08
CA LEU A 13 27.23 -3.38 2.44
C LEU A 13 26.11 -3.37 3.48
N LEU A 14 24.97 -2.74 3.18
CA LEU A 14 23.83 -2.67 4.10
C LEU A 14 23.14 -4.03 4.31
N GLU A 15 23.17 -4.89 3.29
CA GLU A 15 22.56 -6.22 3.31
C GLU A 15 23.53 -7.31 3.79
N SER A 16 24.83 -7.01 3.91
CA SER A 16 25.83 -7.96 4.41
C SER A 16 25.44 -8.43 5.82
N LYS A 17 25.59 -9.74 6.07
CA LYS A 17 25.33 -10.32 7.40
C LYS A 17 26.49 -10.09 8.36
N ASP A 18 27.65 -9.69 7.85
CA ASP A 18 28.86 -9.55 8.65
C ASP A 18 28.83 -8.23 9.42
N ILE A 19 28.81 -8.33 10.75
CA ILE A 19 28.64 -7.17 11.64
C ILE A 19 29.83 -6.21 11.52
N LYS A 20 31.02 -6.72 11.19
CA LYS A 20 32.25 -5.95 11.03
C LYS A 20 32.19 -4.98 9.84
N ASP A 21 31.49 -5.35 8.77
CA ASP A 21 31.35 -4.52 7.56
C ASP A 21 30.25 -3.45 7.67
N ARG A 22 29.35 -3.57 8.67
CA ARG A 22 28.22 -2.65 8.82
C ARG A 22 28.60 -1.28 9.37
N GLY A 23 29.72 -1.16 10.10
CA GLY A 23 30.10 0.09 10.77
C GLY A 23 28.91 0.79 11.46
N ALA A 24 28.90 2.13 11.47
CA ALA A 24 27.76 2.95 11.94
C ALA A 24 26.64 3.14 10.88
N LEU A 25 26.65 2.38 9.78
CA LEU A 25 25.72 2.56 8.67
C LEU A 25 24.38 1.86 8.97
N SER A 26 23.44 2.62 9.54
CA SER A 26 22.04 2.24 9.54
C SER A 26 21.30 2.94 8.39
N ALA A 27 20.51 2.18 7.63
CA ALA A 27 19.62 2.71 6.60
C ALA A 27 18.17 2.58 7.06
N SER A 28 17.39 3.65 6.90
CA SER A 28 15.94 3.57 7.07
C SER A 28 15.31 2.76 5.92
N THR A 29 14.07 2.33 6.11
CA THR A 29 13.28 1.67 5.05
C THR A 29 13.26 2.53 3.78
N GLN A 30 13.03 3.84 3.91
CA GLN A 30 13.01 4.76 2.78
C GLN A 30 14.37 4.86 2.11
N ASP A 31 15.46 4.81 2.87
CA ASP A 31 16.80 4.87 2.27
C ASP A 31 17.07 3.67 1.35
N LEU A 32 16.68 2.47 1.79
CA LEU A 32 16.79 1.25 0.99
C LEU A 32 15.95 1.31 -0.28
N VAL A 33 14.72 1.84 -0.21
CA VAL A 33 13.87 2.01 -1.40
C VAL A 33 14.53 2.97 -2.40
N ALA A 34 15.08 4.09 -1.93
CA ALA A 34 15.78 5.05 -2.79
C ALA A 34 16.97 4.39 -3.50
N LEU A 35 17.82 3.70 -2.73
CA LEU A 35 19.03 3.04 -3.25
C LEU A 35 18.67 1.95 -4.26
N ARG A 36 17.66 1.11 -3.99
CA ARG A 36 17.21 0.08 -4.93
C ARG A 36 16.61 0.66 -6.20
N TYR A 37 15.87 1.77 -6.09
CA TYR A 37 15.35 2.48 -7.25
C TYR A 37 16.47 3.08 -8.10
N ILE A 38 17.49 3.68 -7.48
CA ILE A 38 18.66 4.22 -8.20
C ILE A 38 19.43 3.08 -8.88
N ALA A 39 19.67 1.98 -8.17
CA ALA A 39 20.39 0.83 -8.69
C ALA A 39 19.66 0.17 -9.88
N SER A 40 18.33 0.01 -9.81
CA SER A 40 17.57 -0.62 -10.88
C SER A 40 16.08 -0.24 -10.91
N PRO A 41 15.71 0.84 -11.63
CA PRO A 41 14.32 1.25 -11.77
C PRO A 41 13.43 0.17 -12.42
N ALA A 42 13.97 -0.56 -13.41
CA ALA A 42 13.24 -1.61 -14.13
C ALA A 42 12.90 -2.80 -13.22
N ILE A 43 13.83 -3.22 -12.35
CA ILE A 43 13.56 -4.28 -11.37
C ILE A 43 12.47 -3.83 -10.39
N MET A 44 12.52 -2.57 -9.91
CA MET A 44 11.49 -2.03 -9.02
C MET A 44 10.10 -2.04 -9.67
N GLN A 45 9.99 -1.64 -10.94
CA GLN A 45 8.71 -1.71 -11.66
C GLN A 45 8.21 -3.15 -11.84
N ARG A 46 9.09 -4.10 -12.15
CA ARG A 46 8.74 -5.53 -12.24
C ARG A 46 8.27 -6.06 -10.88
N LEU A 47 8.95 -5.69 -9.81
CA LEU A 47 8.59 -6.09 -8.45
C LEU A 47 7.22 -5.54 -8.03
N GLN A 48 6.95 -4.25 -8.32
CA GLN A 48 5.62 -3.67 -8.08
C GLN A 48 4.52 -4.45 -8.82
N LYS A 49 4.72 -4.77 -10.10
CA LYS A 49 3.77 -5.57 -10.89
C LYS A 49 3.57 -6.97 -10.30
N LEU A 50 4.66 -7.64 -9.91
CA LEU A 50 4.64 -8.97 -9.31
C LEU A 50 3.88 -8.98 -7.98
N GLU A 51 4.25 -8.11 -7.04
CA GLU A 51 3.62 -8.05 -5.72
C GLU A 51 2.17 -7.57 -5.81
N ARG A 52 1.84 -6.71 -6.78
CA ARG A 52 0.44 -6.37 -7.08
C ARG A 52 -0.36 -7.58 -7.56
N SER A 53 0.21 -8.42 -8.42
CA SER A 53 -0.43 -9.65 -8.90
C SER A 53 -0.66 -10.63 -7.74
N ARG A 54 0.37 -10.88 -6.92
CA ARG A 54 0.29 -11.70 -5.71
C ARG A 54 -0.77 -11.18 -4.75
N TRP A 55 -0.81 -9.86 -4.53
CA TRP A 55 -1.82 -9.23 -3.70
C TRP A 55 -3.23 -9.44 -4.25
N ASN A 56 -3.46 -9.30 -5.55
CA ASN A 56 -4.78 -9.53 -6.15
C ASN A 56 -5.30 -10.97 -5.87
N LEU A 57 -4.42 -11.98 -5.93
CA LEU A 57 -4.76 -13.37 -5.59
C LEU A 57 -5.11 -13.53 -4.10
N SER A 58 -4.26 -12.98 -3.22
CA SER A 58 -4.47 -12.93 -1.77
C SER A 58 -5.80 -12.26 -1.40
N ARG A 59 -6.11 -11.11 -2.01
CA ARG A 59 -7.37 -10.40 -1.83
C ARG A 59 -8.58 -11.24 -2.25
N GLY A 60 -8.47 -11.99 -3.35
CA GLY A 60 -9.53 -12.91 -3.78
C GLY A 60 -9.82 -13.99 -2.74
N ARG A 61 -8.78 -14.51 -2.05
CA ARG A 61 -8.95 -15.42 -0.91
C ARG A 61 -9.63 -14.72 0.27
N ALA A 62 -9.17 -13.52 0.62
CA ALA A 62 -9.77 -12.71 1.68
C ALA A 62 -11.28 -12.48 1.45
N GLU A 63 -11.67 -12.14 0.21
CA GLU A 63 -13.07 -11.95 -0.18
C GLU A 63 -13.92 -13.21 0.06
N ARG A 64 -13.43 -14.38 -0.39
CA ARG A 64 -14.14 -15.64 -0.21
C ARG A 64 -14.31 -16.00 1.27
N GLU A 65 -13.25 -15.85 2.07
CA GLU A 65 -13.31 -16.08 3.51
C GLU A 65 -14.39 -15.21 4.18
N PHE A 66 -14.43 -13.91 3.86
CA PHE A 66 -15.39 -13.00 4.47
C PHE A 66 -16.82 -13.25 3.99
N LYS A 67 -17.01 -13.53 2.70
CA LYS A 67 -18.33 -13.94 2.18
C LYS A 67 -18.85 -15.21 2.84
N ASN A 68 -17.98 -16.20 3.09
CA ASN A 68 -18.38 -17.43 3.78
C ASN A 68 -18.80 -17.16 5.24
N MET A 69 -18.12 -16.22 5.92
CA MET A 69 -18.56 -15.76 7.24
C MET A 69 -19.95 -15.11 7.22
N ILE A 70 -20.21 -14.25 6.22
CA ILE A 70 -21.53 -13.62 6.05
C ILE A 70 -22.61 -14.65 5.73
N ARG A 71 -22.33 -15.61 4.82
CA ARG A 71 -23.28 -16.68 4.48
C ARG A 71 -23.65 -17.50 5.71
N SER A 72 -22.64 -17.97 6.45
CA SER A 72 -22.84 -18.71 7.70
C SER A 72 -23.66 -17.93 8.74
N LEU A 73 -23.47 -16.61 8.81
CA LEU A 73 -24.25 -15.76 9.71
C LEU A 73 -25.72 -15.65 9.31
N VAL A 74 -25.99 -15.49 8.01
CA VAL A 74 -27.36 -15.37 7.48
C VAL A 74 -28.11 -16.71 7.59
N GLU A 75 -27.46 -17.83 7.32
CA GLU A 75 -28.05 -19.17 7.43
C GLU A 75 -28.36 -19.56 8.89
N ARG A 76 -27.59 -19.06 9.86
CA ARG A 76 -27.75 -19.38 11.29
C ARG A 76 -27.66 -18.10 12.14
N PRO A 77 -28.71 -17.25 12.20
CA PRO A 77 -28.65 -15.93 12.82
C PRO A 77 -28.72 -15.92 14.37
N THR A 78 -28.17 -16.95 15.02
CA THR A 78 -28.21 -17.09 16.49
C THR A 78 -27.22 -16.12 17.18
N PRO A 79 -27.47 -15.71 18.44
CA PRO A 79 -26.53 -14.90 19.21
C PRO A 79 -25.13 -15.52 19.32
N ALA A 80 -25.05 -16.83 19.52
CA ALA A 80 -23.79 -17.57 19.62
C ALA A 80 -23.00 -17.53 18.30
N ASN A 81 -23.66 -17.82 17.17
CA ASN A 81 -23.00 -17.75 15.86
C ASN A 81 -22.54 -16.33 15.54
N PHE A 82 -23.36 -15.31 15.84
CA PHE A 82 -22.98 -13.91 15.67
C PHE A 82 -21.71 -13.54 16.46
N LYS A 83 -21.61 -13.95 17.74
CA LYS A 83 -20.41 -13.71 18.56
C LYS A 83 -19.17 -14.35 17.94
N THR A 84 -19.29 -15.59 17.44
CA THR A 84 -18.20 -16.31 16.77
C THR A 84 -17.79 -15.64 15.46
N ILE A 85 -18.74 -15.33 14.59
CA ILE A 85 -18.49 -14.67 13.30
C ILE A 85 -17.89 -13.28 13.51
N LYS A 86 -18.39 -12.50 14.47
CA LYS A 86 -17.82 -11.20 14.82
C LYS A 86 -16.34 -11.28 15.18
N ARG A 87 -15.95 -12.18 16.09
CA ARG A 87 -14.53 -12.38 16.47
C ARG A 87 -13.67 -12.83 15.29
N ARG A 88 -14.20 -13.72 14.43
CA ARG A 88 -13.50 -14.17 13.22
C ARG A 88 -13.33 -13.03 12.22
N ALA A 89 -14.34 -12.19 12.05
CA ALA A 89 -14.32 -11.02 11.16
C ALA A 89 -13.32 -9.95 11.64
N GLU A 90 -13.28 -9.70 12.96
CA GLU A 90 -12.30 -8.79 13.58
C GLU A 90 -10.86 -9.24 13.28
N ARG A 91 -10.54 -10.51 13.56
CA ARG A 91 -9.22 -11.10 13.25
C ARG A 91 -8.93 -11.16 11.75
N TRP A 92 -9.96 -11.39 10.93
CA TRP A 92 -9.84 -11.37 9.48
C TRP A 92 -9.40 -9.99 9.00
N LEU A 93 -10.05 -8.92 9.47
CA LEU A 93 -9.75 -7.55 9.05
C LEU A 93 -8.32 -7.20 9.42
N GLU A 94 -7.92 -7.46 10.67
CA GLU A 94 -6.56 -7.20 11.15
C GLU A 94 -5.51 -7.94 10.32
N ARG A 95 -5.61 -9.28 10.24
CA ARG A 95 -4.67 -10.12 9.50
C ARG A 95 -4.50 -9.67 8.05
N TRP A 96 -5.61 -9.46 7.35
CA TRP A 96 -5.57 -9.10 5.94
C TRP A 96 -5.10 -7.66 5.71
N SER A 97 -5.33 -6.75 6.66
CA SER A 97 -4.80 -5.37 6.60
C SER A 97 -3.28 -5.35 6.75
N PHE A 98 -2.76 -6.05 7.76
CA PHE A 98 -1.31 -6.19 7.95
C PHE A 98 -0.65 -6.88 6.77
N MET A 99 -1.27 -7.92 6.20
CA MET A 99 -0.78 -8.57 4.98
C MET A 99 -0.79 -7.63 3.77
N ALA A 100 -1.87 -6.88 3.56
CA ALA A 100 -1.99 -5.91 2.46
C ALA A 100 -0.87 -4.86 2.55
N TYR A 101 -0.67 -4.29 3.75
CA TYR A 101 0.36 -3.29 3.99
C TYR A 101 1.76 -3.83 3.70
N ARG A 102 2.10 -5.01 4.25
CA ARG A 102 3.38 -5.68 4.00
C ARG A 102 3.60 -6.00 2.53
N ARG A 103 2.56 -6.38 1.78
CA ARG A 103 2.65 -6.58 0.32
C ARG A 103 2.89 -5.26 -0.41
N GLY A 104 2.31 -4.15 0.06
CA GLY A 104 2.64 -2.81 -0.42
C GLY A 104 4.11 -2.47 -0.20
N MET A 105 4.65 -2.73 0.99
CA MET A 105 6.08 -2.56 1.29
C MET A 105 6.96 -3.47 0.44
N ALA A 106 6.56 -4.72 0.23
CA ALA A 106 7.25 -5.66 -0.65
C ALA A 106 7.28 -5.16 -2.11
N ALA A 107 6.21 -4.53 -2.57
CA ALA A 107 6.18 -3.88 -3.88
C ALA A 107 7.18 -2.70 -3.97
N ALA A 108 7.54 -2.09 -2.84
CA ALA A 108 8.63 -1.12 -2.74
C ALA A 108 10.01 -1.77 -2.49
N GLY A 109 10.13 -3.10 -2.52
CA GLY A 109 11.37 -3.83 -2.27
C GLY A 109 11.62 -4.18 -0.81
N VAL A 110 10.90 -3.59 0.16
CA VAL A 110 11.25 -3.63 1.59
C VAL A 110 10.28 -4.49 2.41
N GLY A 111 9.79 -5.58 1.84
CA GLY A 111 8.77 -6.44 2.45
C GLY A 111 9.25 -7.28 3.64
N ASP A 112 10.56 -7.45 3.78
CA ASP A 112 11.26 -8.13 4.87
C ASP A 112 11.44 -7.23 6.11
N ARG A 113 11.30 -5.92 5.94
CA ARG A 113 11.41 -4.95 7.04
C ARG A 113 10.25 -5.10 8.02
N LYS A 114 10.56 -4.91 9.31
CA LYS A 114 9.54 -4.79 10.34
C LYS A 114 8.73 -3.52 10.12
N LEU A 115 7.45 -3.59 10.45
CA LEU A 115 6.58 -2.41 10.50
C LEU A 115 7.07 -1.52 11.63
N THR A 116 7.08 -0.21 11.38
CA THR A 116 7.38 0.79 12.41
C THR A 116 6.16 1.00 13.31
N ASP A 117 6.36 1.57 14.49
CA ASP A 117 5.25 1.91 15.38
C ASP A 117 4.28 2.91 14.73
N ALA A 118 4.78 3.81 13.88
CA ALA A 118 3.96 4.72 13.09
C ALA A 118 3.08 3.97 12.08
N ASP A 119 3.60 2.93 11.41
CA ASP A 119 2.82 2.08 10.51
C ASP A 119 1.71 1.36 11.27
N ILE A 120 2.05 0.77 12.42
CA ILE A 120 1.11 0.04 13.29
C ILE A 120 0.04 1.00 13.83
N GLN A 121 0.43 2.18 14.30
CA GLN A 121 -0.49 3.19 14.82
C GLN A 121 -1.45 3.67 13.74
N TRP A 122 -0.97 3.91 12.52
CA TRP A 122 -1.83 4.30 11.40
C TRP A 122 -2.83 3.18 11.04
N LEU A 123 -2.34 1.95 10.90
CA LEU A 123 -3.15 0.77 10.58
C LEU A 123 -4.21 0.50 11.66
N SER A 124 -3.77 0.23 12.88
CA SER A 124 -4.62 -0.19 14.00
C SER A 124 -5.47 0.96 14.53
N GLY A 125 -4.91 2.16 14.63
CA GLY A 125 -5.58 3.30 15.24
C GLY A 125 -6.64 3.94 14.34
N LYS A 126 -6.28 4.27 13.09
CA LYS A 126 -7.17 5.07 12.22
C LYS A 126 -7.93 4.23 11.21
N TRP A 127 -7.24 3.36 10.47
CA TRP A 127 -7.84 2.65 9.35
C TRP A 127 -8.71 1.47 9.82
N ILE A 128 -8.14 0.54 10.58
CA ILE A 128 -8.84 -0.67 11.07
C ILE A 128 -10.03 -0.28 11.94
N ALA A 129 -9.87 0.68 12.86
CA ALA A 129 -10.96 1.14 13.72
C ALA A 129 -12.19 1.65 12.92
N THR A 130 -11.92 2.41 11.85
CA THR A 130 -12.98 2.93 10.95
C THR A 130 -13.68 1.80 10.22
N GLU A 131 -12.93 0.91 9.56
CA GLU A 131 -13.48 -0.24 8.83
C GLU A 131 -14.24 -1.20 9.76
N MET A 132 -13.76 -1.36 11.00
CA MET A 132 -14.40 -2.19 12.01
C MET A 132 -15.82 -1.70 12.35
N THR A 133 -16.03 -0.38 12.35
CA THR A 133 -17.34 0.22 12.60
C THR A 133 -18.34 -0.17 11.50
N PHE A 134 -17.93 -0.05 10.23
CA PHE A 134 -18.74 -0.46 9.10
C PHE A 134 -18.99 -1.98 9.09
N MET A 135 -17.97 -2.76 9.45
CA MET A 135 -18.06 -4.23 9.52
C MET A 135 -19.07 -4.67 10.58
N LYS A 136 -18.98 -4.12 11.80
CA LYS A 136 -19.92 -4.43 12.89
C LYS A 136 -21.36 -4.09 12.50
N ARG A 137 -21.57 -2.99 11.77
CA ARG A 137 -22.88 -2.62 11.22
C ARG A 137 -23.36 -3.64 10.18
N LEU A 138 -22.51 -4.03 9.22
CA LEU A 138 -22.86 -5.07 8.24
C LEU A 138 -23.27 -6.38 8.93
N LEU A 139 -22.48 -6.86 9.90
CA LEU A 139 -22.80 -8.10 10.61
C LEU A 139 -24.14 -8.02 11.33
N ARG A 140 -24.44 -6.86 11.95
CA ARG A 140 -25.73 -6.61 12.61
C ARG A 140 -26.88 -6.63 11.61
N ASP A 141 -26.74 -5.88 10.52
CA ASP A 141 -27.77 -5.79 9.47
C ASP A 141 -28.06 -7.17 8.85
N ALA A 142 -27.00 -7.97 8.61
CA ALA A 142 -27.11 -9.32 8.07
C ALA A 142 -27.79 -10.29 9.06
N ARG A 143 -27.41 -10.24 10.35
CA ARG A 143 -28.02 -11.09 11.39
C ARG A 143 -29.52 -10.83 11.54
N PHE A 144 -29.92 -9.57 11.57
CA PHE A 144 -31.30 -9.18 11.82
C PHE A 144 -32.14 -9.06 10.54
N GLY A 145 -31.65 -9.57 9.40
CA GLY A 145 -32.40 -9.56 8.14
C GLY A 145 -32.71 -8.16 7.60
N LYS A 146 -32.02 -7.10 8.06
CA LYS A 146 -32.25 -5.72 7.59
C LYS A 146 -31.82 -5.50 6.14
N ILE A 147 -31.07 -6.44 5.58
CA ILE A 147 -30.61 -6.46 4.19
C ILE A 147 -30.72 -7.89 3.65
N SER A 148 -30.96 -8.03 2.34
CA SER A 148 -30.96 -9.33 1.68
C SER A 148 -29.56 -9.97 1.71
N THR A 149 -29.52 -11.30 1.60
CA THR A 149 -28.27 -12.09 1.51
C THR A 149 -27.37 -11.58 0.39
N LEU A 150 -27.93 -11.31 -0.79
CA LEU A 150 -27.19 -10.77 -1.94
C LEU A 150 -26.55 -9.42 -1.60
N ARG A 151 -27.30 -8.50 -0.96
CA ARG A 151 -26.78 -7.19 -0.53
C ARG A 151 -25.71 -7.33 0.55
N ALA A 152 -25.86 -8.27 1.48
CA ALA A 152 -24.85 -8.56 2.50
C ALA A 152 -23.54 -9.06 1.87
N LEU A 153 -23.62 -9.98 0.90
CA LEU A 153 -22.46 -10.51 0.18
C LEU A 153 -21.79 -9.45 -0.72
N GLN A 154 -22.58 -8.55 -1.31
CA GLN A 154 -22.05 -7.41 -2.06
C GLN A 154 -21.28 -6.45 -1.14
N ARG A 155 -21.85 -6.11 0.03
CA ARG A 155 -21.15 -5.30 1.04
C ARG A 155 -19.90 -6.00 1.57
N ALA A 156 -19.91 -7.32 1.71
CA ALA A 156 -18.73 -8.09 2.10
C ALA A 156 -17.56 -7.90 1.12
N LYS A 157 -17.84 -7.86 -0.19
CA LYS A 157 -16.85 -7.55 -1.23
C LYS A 157 -16.22 -6.15 -1.09
N TRP A 158 -16.92 -5.19 -0.48
CA TRP A 158 -16.35 -3.87 -0.27
C TRP A 158 -15.19 -3.88 0.73
N PHE A 159 -15.21 -4.77 1.73
CA PHE A 159 -14.11 -4.91 2.68
C PHE A 159 -12.87 -5.53 2.04
N SER A 160 -13.03 -6.55 1.18
CA SER A 160 -11.87 -7.06 0.43
C SER A 160 -11.31 -6.01 -0.52
N ASN A 161 -12.18 -5.20 -1.12
CA ASN A 161 -11.77 -4.08 -1.95
C ASN A 161 -11.07 -2.96 -1.16
N SER A 162 -11.51 -2.62 0.05
CA SER A 162 -10.92 -1.55 0.85
C SER A 162 -9.48 -1.89 1.27
N LEU A 163 -9.12 -3.18 1.38
CA LEU A 163 -7.75 -3.61 1.62
C LEU A 163 -6.75 -3.18 0.52
N ASP A 164 -7.18 -2.93 -0.72
CA ASP A 164 -6.29 -2.33 -1.74
C ASP A 164 -5.77 -0.96 -1.31
N SER A 165 -6.57 -0.21 -0.56
CA SER A 165 -6.18 1.10 -0.02
C SER A 165 -5.01 0.97 0.94
N VAL A 166 -4.95 -0.14 1.69
CA VAL A 166 -3.88 -0.48 2.63
C VAL A 166 -2.62 -0.94 1.89
N PHE A 167 -2.78 -1.74 0.83
CA PHE A 167 -1.67 -2.06 -0.08
C PHE A 167 -1.04 -0.79 -0.65
N TRP A 168 -1.85 0.13 -1.17
CA TRP A 168 -1.35 1.40 -1.73
C TRP A 168 -0.71 2.29 -0.66
N ALA A 169 -1.25 2.31 0.56
CA ALA A 169 -0.65 3.04 1.67
C ALA A 169 0.73 2.49 2.03
N GLY A 170 0.88 1.18 2.19
CA GLY A 170 2.17 0.54 2.49
C GLY A 170 3.20 0.72 1.38
N LEU A 171 2.76 0.71 0.12
CA LEU A 171 3.62 1.03 -1.01
C LEU A 171 4.07 2.51 -0.97
N ALA A 172 3.14 3.45 -0.82
CA ALA A 172 3.45 4.88 -0.84
C ALA A 172 4.31 5.32 0.36
N SER A 173 4.05 4.80 1.56
CA SER A 173 4.79 5.15 2.79
C SER A 173 6.24 4.65 2.79
N SER A 174 6.52 3.58 2.03
CA SER A 174 7.86 3.00 1.89
C SER A 174 8.80 3.87 1.08
N TYR A 175 8.27 4.71 0.19
CA TYR A 175 9.10 5.60 -0.63
C TYR A 175 9.65 6.78 0.20
N PRO A 176 10.79 7.38 -0.17
CA PRO A 176 11.29 8.59 0.46
C PRO A 176 10.35 9.77 0.30
N SER A 177 10.20 10.60 1.32
CA SER A 177 9.37 11.83 1.21
C SER A 177 9.91 12.85 0.21
N LYS A 178 11.23 12.97 0.08
CA LYS A 178 11.91 13.82 -0.92
C LYS A 178 12.18 13.02 -2.19
N GLY A 179 11.96 13.63 -3.35
CA GLY A 179 12.16 13.02 -4.66
C GLY A 179 11.08 12.04 -5.11
N THR A 180 10.09 11.71 -4.26
CA THR A 180 8.97 10.88 -4.68
C THR A 180 7.82 11.71 -5.24
N ARG A 181 7.40 11.37 -6.45
CA ARG A 181 6.24 11.94 -7.15
C ARG A 181 5.20 10.85 -7.37
N ILE A 182 3.96 11.14 -6.98
CA ILE A 182 2.82 10.22 -7.02
C ILE A 182 1.77 10.79 -7.97
N ARG A 183 1.49 10.07 -9.05
CA ARG A 183 0.40 10.38 -9.97
C ARG A 183 -0.78 9.46 -9.71
N TRP A 184 -1.96 10.05 -9.62
CA TRP A 184 -3.21 9.30 -9.64
C TRP A 184 -3.49 8.93 -11.09
N LYS A 185 -3.78 7.65 -11.37
CA LYS A 185 -4.02 7.17 -12.73
C LYS A 185 -5.38 6.50 -12.84
N LEU A 186 -6.18 6.97 -13.77
CA LEU A 186 -7.42 6.33 -14.18
C LEU A 186 -7.14 4.99 -14.87
N SER A 187 -8.08 4.05 -14.74
CA SER A 187 -8.08 2.76 -15.45
C SER A 187 -9.10 2.79 -16.60
N ARG A 188 -9.19 1.71 -17.40
CA ARG A 188 -10.27 1.51 -18.36
C ARG A 188 -11.57 1.08 -17.64
N ALA A 189 -12.22 2.03 -16.97
CA ALA A 189 -13.48 1.87 -16.25
C ALA A 189 -14.19 3.24 -16.16
N GLU A 190 -15.45 3.27 -15.75
CA GLU A 190 -16.12 4.52 -15.38
C GLU A 190 -15.50 5.10 -14.10
N HIS A 191 -15.41 6.42 -14.04
CA HIS A 191 -14.81 7.16 -12.92
C HIS A 191 -15.74 8.26 -12.42
N CYS A 192 -15.77 8.46 -11.11
CA CYS A 192 -16.49 9.58 -10.51
C CYS A 192 -15.73 10.91 -10.71
N PRO A 193 -16.42 12.06 -10.54
CA PRO A 193 -15.80 13.39 -10.61
C PRO A 193 -14.53 13.50 -9.75
N ASP A 194 -14.56 13.04 -8.50
CA ASP A 194 -13.39 13.10 -7.61
C ASP A 194 -12.16 12.39 -8.18
N CYS A 195 -12.35 11.25 -8.88
CA CYS A 195 -11.24 10.51 -9.48
C CYS A 195 -10.66 11.27 -10.68
N ILE A 196 -11.52 11.90 -11.49
CA ILE A 196 -11.10 12.74 -12.63
C ILE A 196 -10.31 13.95 -12.11
N ASP A 197 -10.80 14.60 -11.05
CA ASP A 197 -10.12 15.73 -10.43
C ASP A 197 -8.75 15.34 -9.86
N LEU A 198 -8.67 14.19 -9.17
CA LEU A 198 -7.40 13.68 -8.64
C LEU A 198 -6.38 13.38 -9.74
N ASP A 199 -6.81 12.74 -10.83
CA ASP A 199 -5.97 12.48 -12.01
C ASP A 199 -5.45 13.80 -12.61
N ALA A 200 -6.36 14.74 -12.91
CA ALA A 200 -6.03 16.04 -13.50
C ALA A 200 -5.12 16.89 -12.61
N ARG A 201 -5.36 16.91 -11.29
CA ARG A 201 -4.48 17.58 -10.32
C ARG A 201 -3.10 16.95 -10.30
N SER A 202 -3.02 15.62 -10.25
CA SER A 202 -1.74 14.91 -10.19
C SER A 202 -0.90 15.01 -11.46
N LYS A 203 -1.55 15.24 -12.62
CA LYS A 203 -0.86 15.55 -13.89
C LYS A 203 -0.24 16.94 -13.88
N ARG A 204 -0.96 17.95 -13.37
CA ARG A 204 -0.47 19.33 -13.22
C ARG A 204 0.65 19.42 -12.17
N GLN A 205 0.41 18.81 -11.01
CA GLN A 205 1.36 18.78 -9.91
C GLN A 205 1.29 17.40 -9.23
N PRO A 206 2.26 16.51 -9.49
CA PRO A 206 2.31 15.21 -8.84
C PRO A 206 2.30 15.34 -7.32
N PHE A 207 1.53 14.49 -6.64
CA PHE A 207 1.49 14.48 -5.19
C PHE A 207 2.83 14.00 -4.62
N THR A 208 3.16 14.48 -3.43
CA THR A 208 4.16 13.86 -2.57
C THR A 208 3.46 12.90 -1.61
N ILE A 209 4.22 12.10 -0.85
CA ILE A 209 3.68 11.26 0.21
C ILE A 209 2.86 12.08 1.22
N ARG A 210 3.29 13.32 1.49
CA ARG A 210 2.63 14.22 2.46
C ARG A 210 1.36 14.87 1.92
N THR A 211 1.31 15.11 0.61
CA THR A 211 0.20 15.82 -0.03
C THR A 211 -0.81 14.89 -0.71
N LEU A 212 -0.56 13.57 -0.69
CA LEU A 212 -1.49 12.58 -1.23
C LEU A 212 -2.76 12.54 -0.36
N PRO A 213 -3.94 12.97 -0.88
CA PRO A 213 -5.13 13.15 -0.04
C PRO A 213 -5.75 11.83 0.43
N THR A 214 -5.64 10.79 -0.40
CA THR A 214 -6.15 9.44 -0.13
C THR A 214 -5.50 8.41 -1.05
N THR A 215 -5.79 7.12 -0.83
CA THR A 215 -5.40 6.04 -1.74
C THR A 215 -6.63 5.46 -2.46
N PRO A 216 -6.47 4.85 -3.64
CA PRO A 216 -7.57 4.19 -4.32
C PRO A 216 -8.28 3.18 -3.40
N ARG A 217 -9.61 3.19 -3.42
CA ARG A 217 -10.49 2.31 -2.62
C ARG A 217 -10.51 2.58 -1.11
N ALA A 218 -9.95 3.69 -0.64
CA ALA A 218 -9.99 4.09 0.77
C ALA A 218 -11.36 4.62 1.26
N GLY A 219 -12.40 4.62 0.41
CA GLY A 219 -13.72 5.15 0.79
C GLY A 219 -13.87 6.68 0.73
N ARG A 220 -12.81 7.43 0.40
CA ARG A 220 -12.82 8.92 0.40
C ARG A 220 -13.21 9.59 -0.92
N THR A 221 -13.53 8.80 -1.94
CA THR A 221 -14.07 9.30 -3.22
C THR A 221 -15.51 8.83 -3.37
N ARG A 222 -16.30 9.43 -4.26
CA ARG A 222 -17.66 8.97 -4.59
C ARG A 222 -17.70 7.51 -5.06
N CYS A 223 -16.64 7.00 -5.69
CA CYS A 223 -16.53 5.57 -6.03
C CYS A 223 -16.33 4.65 -4.80
N MET A 224 -16.02 5.21 -3.63
CA MET A 224 -15.75 4.52 -2.36
C MET A 224 -14.74 3.35 -2.54
N ALA A 225 -15.03 2.17 -1.98
CA ALA A 225 -14.23 0.97 -2.15
C ALA A 225 -14.29 0.36 -3.57
N ASN A 226 -15.17 0.85 -4.46
CA ASN A 226 -15.27 0.35 -5.83
C ASN A 226 -14.30 1.04 -6.81
N CYS A 227 -13.62 2.10 -6.39
CA CYS A 227 -12.63 2.84 -7.19
C CYS A 227 -11.65 1.90 -7.94
N LYS A 228 -11.46 2.08 -9.25
CA LYS A 228 -10.55 1.25 -10.07
C LYS A 228 -9.22 1.93 -10.40
N CYS A 229 -9.01 3.14 -9.87
CA CYS A 229 -7.78 3.90 -10.08
C CYS A 229 -6.57 3.20 -9.43
N ARG A 230 -5.37 3.63 -9.85
CA ARG A 230 -4.08 3.19 -9.32
C ARG A 230 -3.19 4.39 -9.02
N LEU A 231 -2.14 4.16 -8.22
CA LEU A 231 -1.07 5.14 -8.04
C LEU A 231 0.12 4.74 -8.90
N GLU A 232 0.68 5.70 -9.62
CA GLU A 232 1.99 5.62 -10.26
C GLU A 232 2.97 6.39 -9.38
N ILE A 233 3.98 5.69 -8.85
CA ILE A 233 4.95 6.26 -7.93
C ILE A 233 6.31 6.24 -8.62
N VAL A 234 6.89 7.41 -8.79
CA VAL A 234 8.18 7.63 -9.43
C VAL A 234 9.10 8.28 -8.40
N PHE A 235 10.33 7.80 -8.32
CA PHE A 235 11.38 8.43 -7.52
C PHE A 235 12.35 9.12 -8.45
N ILE A 236 12.63 10.40 -8.19
CA ILE A 236 13.54 11.26 -8.94
C ILE A 236 14.83 11.36 -8.12
N PRO A 237 15.90 10.67 -8.53
CA PRO A 237 17.12 10.62 -7.74
C PRO A 237 17.81 11.98 -7.54
N LYS A 238 17.73 12.89 -8.53
CA LYS A 238 18.27 14.26 -8.41
C LYS A 238 17.75 14.99 -7.16
N GLU A 239 16.48 14.76 -6.84
CA GLU A 239 15.76 15.34 -5.70
C GLU A 239 15.93 14.52 -4.40
N ALA A 240 16.79 13.50 -4.39
CA ALA A 240 17.02 12.67 -3.21
C ALA A 240 17.57 13.49 -2.03
N SER A 241 17.35 12.98 -0.82
CA SER A 241 17.82 13.64 0.40
C SER A 241 19.36 13.72 0.43
N LYS A 242 19.90 14.74 1.15
CA LYS A 242 21.35 14.83 1.42
C LYS A 242 21.90 13.54 2.05
N ARG A 243 21.09 12.81 2.83
CA ARG A 243 21.48 11.51 3.40
C ARG A 243 21.75 10.48 2.32
N ILE A 244 20.86 10.33 1.34
CA ILE A 244 21.07 9.40 0.21
C ILE A 244 22.31 9.78 -0.59
N LYS A 245 22.49 11.08 -0.87
CA LYS A 245 23.66 11.58 -1.59
C LYS A 245 24.97 11.25 -0.84
N ARG A 246 25.00 11.48 0.48
CA ARG A 246 26.12 11.08 1.36
C ARG A 246 26.36 9.56 1.37
N LEU A 247 25.31 8.74 1.44
CA LEU A 247 25.44 7.28 1.37
C LEU A 247 26.08 6.83 0.06
N LEU A 248 25.82 7.55 -1.03
CA LEU A 248 26.42 7.31 -2.34
C LEU A 248 27.82 7.95 -2.51
N GLY A 249 28.38 8.53 -1.44
CA GLY A 249 29.70 9.16 -1.44
C GLY A 249 29.78 10.46 -2.25
N ARG A 250 28.66 11.21 -2.36
CA ARG A 250 28.60 12.43 -3.18
C ARG A 250 27.93 13.60 -2.47
N GLU A 251 28.52 14.77 -2.62
CA GLU A 251 28.07 16.00 -1.94
C GLU A 251 27.30 16.98 -2.85
N SER A 252 27.46 16.93 -4.18
CA SER A 252 26.85 17.90 -5.13
C SER A 252 25.76 17.31 -6.06
N GLU A 253 24.84 18.17 -6.51
CA GLU A 253 23.66 17.86 -7.35
C GLU A 253 23.96 17.65 -8.84
N GLU A 254 25.09 18.16 -9.33
CA GLU A 254 25.35 18.40 -10.75
C GLU A 254 25.60 17.14 -11.60
N GLN A 255 25.65 15.95 -11.02
CA GLN A 255 26.09 14.74 -11.73
C GLN A 255 25.03 13.63 -11.87
N MET A 256 23.79 13.82 -11.42
CA MET A 256 22.78 12.76 -11.48
C MET A 256 22.10 12.65 -12.85
N PRO A 257 22.02 11.45 -13.46
CA PRO A 257 21.32 11.28 -14.73
C PRO A 257 19.83 11.58 -14.55
N GLU A 258 19.26 12.24 -15.56
CA GLU A 258 17.82 12.36 -15.68
C GLU A 258 17.28 11.00 -16.13
N LEU A 259 16.84 10.19 -15.17
CA LEU A 259 16.16 8.94 -15.49
C LEU A 259 14.80 9.30 -16.11
N LEU A 260 14.78 9.50 -17.43
CA LEU A 260 13.57 9.50 -18.22
C LEU A 260 12.98 8.09 -18.14
N VAL A 261 12.10 7.88 -17.17
CA VAL A 261 11.25 6.69 -17.16
C VAL A 261 10.30 6.84 -18.34
N GLY A 262 10.60 6.11 -19.41
CA GLY A 262 9.84 6.12 -20.67
C GLY A 262 8.34 6.01 -20.47
N ALA A 263 7.62 6.76 -21.32
CA ALA A 263 6.17 6.86 -21.40
C ALA A 263 5.47 5.51 -21.64
#